data_AF-A0A961U4F0-F1
#
_entry.id   AF-A0A961U4F0-F1
#
_cell.length_a   1.000
_cell.length_b   1.000
_cell.length_c   1.000
_cell.angle_alpha   90.00
_cell.angle_beta   90.00
_cell.angle_gamma   90.00
#
_symmetry.space_group_name_H-M   'P 1'
#
loop_
_entity.id
_entity.type
_entity.pdbx_description
1 polymer ?
#
loop_
_entity_poly.entity_id
_entity_poly.type
_entity_poly.pdbx_seq_one_letter_code
_entity_poly.pdbx_strand_id
1 'polypeptide(L)' 'MATRAPDDDGIFHNSSLPVTGFLRLKQIIGPNRPIPVSKSTWWAGVKSGRFPQPVKLGPRTTAWRVEDIRELIANGVS' A
#
# COMPACT_ATOMS: atom_id res chain seq x y z
N MET A 1 -7.35 24.97 -25.94
CA MET A 1 -5.92 24.87 -25.56
C MET A 1 -5.84 24.63 -24.06
N ALA A 2 -5.79 23.37 -23.64
CA ALA A 2 -5.44 22.96 -22.29
C ALA A 2 -4.65 21.65 -22.44
N THR A 3 -3.34 21.72 -22.21
CA THR A 3 -2.44 20.55 -22.23
C THR A 3 -2.94 19.56 -21.18
N ARG A 4 -3.59 18.49 -21.62
CA ARG A 4 -4.11 17.43 -20.76
C ARG A 4 -3.02 16.38 -20.63
N ALA A 5 -2.36 16.38 -19.47
CA ALA A 5 -1.29 15.45 -19.10
C ALA A 5 -1.71 14.00 -19.32
N PRO A 6 -0.87 13.15 -19.91
CA PRO A 6 -1.17 11.74 -20.13
C PRO A 6 -0.82 10.90 -18.89
N ASP A 7 -1.44 11.11 -17.72
CA ASP A 7 -1.03 10.36 -16.51
C ASP A 7 -2.15 9.99 -15.50
N ASP A 8 -3.44 9.91 -15.88
CA ASP A 8 -4.50 9.50 -14.93
C ASP A 8 -5.59 8.62 -15.57
N ASP A 9 -5.21 7.46 -16.11
CA ASP A 9 -6.17 6.37 -16.39
C ASP A 9 -5.83 5.18 -15.50
N GLY A 10 -6.14 5.30 -14.21
CA GLY A 10 -7.00 4.37 -13.47
C GLY A 10 -6.72 2.86 -13.47
N ILE A 11 -5.62 2.37 -14.01
CA ILE A 11 -5.34 0.93 -14.12
C ILE A 11 -4.01 0.63 -13.43
N PHE A 12 -4.11 0.10 -12.21
CA PHE A 12 -2.97 -0.41 -11.45
C PHE A 12 -2.41 -1.68 -12.11
N HIS A 13 -1.72 -1.52 -13.23
CA HIS A 13 -0.88 -2.52 -13.84
C HIS A 13 0.48 -2.55 -13.14
N ASN A 14 0.81 -3.75 -12.67
CA ASN A 14 2.00 -4.19 -11.96
C ASN A 14 3.33 -3.50 -12.39
N SER A 15 3.98 -2.76 -11.49
CA SER A 15 5.30 -3.16 -10.91
C SER A 15 6.02 -2.03 -10.14
N SER A 16 5.66 -0.75 -10.30
CA SER A 16 6.38 0.33 -9.61
C SER A 16 5.55 0.95 -8.49
N LEU A 17 5.81 0.55 -7.23
CA LEU A 17 5.36 1.35 -6.09
C LEU A 17 5.94 2.77 -6.27
N PRO A 18 5.17 3.86 -6.09
CA PRO A 18 5.70 5.23 -6.18
C PRO A 18 6.83 5.44 -5.16
N VAL A 19 7.77 6.35 -5.44
CA VAL A 19 8.96 6.56 -4.57
C VAL A 19 8.56 7.03 -3.16
N THR A 20 7.55 7.87 -3.07
CA THR A 20 6.99 8.38 -1.81
C THR A 20 5.47 8.42 -1.88
N GLY A 21 4.81 8.40 -0.73
CA GLY A 21 3.37 8.60 -0.62
C GLY A 21 2.68 7.63 0.32
N PHE A 22 1.37 7.47 0.12
CA PHE A 22 0.52 6.65 0.98
C PHE A 22 -0.31 5.65 0.18
N LEU A 23 -0.30 4.39 0.63
CA LEU A 23 -1.06 3.29 0.04
C LEU A 23 -2.26 2.94 0.90
N ARG A 24 -3.37 2.63 0.24
CA ARG A 24 -4.53 2.05 0.91
C ARG A 24 -4.39 0.54 0.99
N LEU A 25 -5.10 -0.08 1.93
CA LEU A 25 -5.08 -1.53 2.15
C LEU A 25 -5.27 -2.34 0.85
N LYS A 26 -6.25 -1.97 0.01
CA LYS A 26 -6.53 -2.65 -1.27
C LYS A 26 -5.38 -2.60 -2.31
N GLN A 27 -4.42 -1.68 -2.13
CA GLN A 27 -3.23 -1.57 -2.98
C GLN A 27 -2.05 -2.39 -2.42
N ILE A 28 -2.10 -2.76 -1.14
CA ILE A 28 -1.05 -3.53 -0.47
C ILE A 28 -1.35 -5.02 -0.55
N ILE A 29 -2.61 -5.39 -0.28
CA ILE A 29 -3.04 -6.79 -0.19
C ILE A 29 -3.90 -7.22 -1.38
N GLY A 30 -3.72 -8.47 -1.81
CA GLY A 30 -4.53 -9.08 -2.86
C GLY A 30 -3.76 -10.11 -3.69
N PRO A 31 -4.45 -10.82 -4.60
CA PRO A 31 -3.85 -11.89 -5.41
C PRO A 31 -2.79 -11.38 -6.39
N ASN A 32 -2.90 -10.12 -6.84
CA ASN A 32 -2.00 -9.48 -7.80
C ASN A 32 -1.36 -8.23 -7.17
N ARG A 33 -0.95 -8.33 -5.90
CA ARG A 33 -0.42 -7.25 -5.06
C ARG A 33 0.85 -7.72 -4.35
N PRO A 34 1.65 -6.80 -3.78
CA PRO A 34 2.93 -7.16 -3.20
C PRO A 34 2.81 -8.19 -2.06
N ILE A 35 1.68 -8.19 -1.34
CA ILE A 35 1.49 -9.05 -0.18
C ILE A 35 0.20 -9.89 -0.38
N PRO A 36 0.32 -11.19 -0.68
CA PRO A 36 -0.83 -12.05 -0.98
C PRO A 36 -1.52 -12.55 0.30
N VAL A 37 -1.96 -11.63 1.16
CA VAL A 37 -2.68 -11.94 2.41
C VAL A 37 -4.10 -11.37 2.40
N SER A 38 -4.96 -11.94 3.25
CA SER A 38 -6.30 -11.40 3.44
C SER A 38 -6.28 -10.12 4.29
N LYS A 39 -7.37 -9.34 4.21
CA LYS A 39 -7.57 -8.16 5.07
C LYS A 39 -7.43 -8.51 6.55
N SER A 40 -8.03 -9.62 6.98
CA SER A 40 -7.99 -10.06 8.37
C SER A 40 -6.57 -10.40 8.84
N THR A 41 -5.81 -11.10 7.99
CA THR A 41 -4.40 -11.42 8.24
C THR A 41 -3.55 -10.15 8.37
N TRP A 42 -3.79 -9.16 7.50
CA TRP A 42 -3.12 -7.87 7.58
C TRP A 42 -3.39 -7.18 8.92
N TRP A 43 -4.66 -7.03 9.32
CA TRP A 43 -4.98 -6.39 10.61
C TRP A 43 -4.43 -7.15 11.81
N ALA A 44 -4.42 -8.49 11.77
CA ALA A 44 -3.81 -9.31 12.81
C ALA A 44 -2.30 -9.07 12.90
N GLY A 45 -1.59 -9.03 11.77
CA GLY A 45 -0.16 -8.75 11.74
C GLY A 45 0.19 -7.30 12.13
N VAL A 46 -0.67 -6.33 11.79
CA VAL A 46 -0.53 -4.95 12.29
C VAL A 46 -0.67 -4.93 13.82
N LYS A 47 -1.65 -5.65 14.37
CA LYS A 47 -1.85 -5.74 15.82
C LYS A 47 -0.70 -6.48 16.53
N SER A 48 -0.12 -7.49 15.89
CA SER A 48 1.00 -8.25 16.43
C SER A 48 2.36 -7.58 16.23
N GLY A 49 2.43 -6.45 15.52
CA GLY A 49 3.69 -5.76 15.19
C GLY A 49 4.49 -6.38 14.04
N ARG A 50 3.91 -7.33 13.29
CA ARG A 50 4.53 -7.94 12.10
C ARG A 50 4.41 -7.08 10.84
N PHE A 51 3.39 -6.22 10.79
CA PHE A 51 3.14 -5.30 9.67
C PHE A 51 3.16 -3.84 10.16
N PRO A 52 3.47 -2.87 9.28
CA PRO A 52 3.58 -1.48 9.67
C PRO A 52 2.24 -0.90 10.13
N GLN A 53 2.32 0.02 11.08
CA GLN A 53 1.13 0.67 11.62
C GLN A 53 0.50 1.60 10.60
N PRO A 54 -0.85 1.65 10.53
CA PRO A 54 -1.53 2.60 9.67
C PRO A 54 -1.36 4.04 10.15
N VAL A 55 -1.20 4.95 9.19
CA VAL A 55 -1.26 6.40 9.37
C VAL A 55 -2.67 6.90 9.06
N LYS A 56 -3.21 7.76 9.94
CA LYS A 56 -4.47 8.45 9.70
C LYS A 56 -4.21 9.70 8.85
N LEU A 57 -4.67 9.69 7.60
CA LEU A 57 -4.64 10.87 6.72
C LEU A 57 -5.85 11.79 6.91
N GLY A 58 -6.89 11.29 7.57
CA GLY A 58 -8.11 12.05 7.83
C GLY A 58 -9.09 11.27 8.69
N PRO A 59 -10.27 11.83 8.97
CA PRO A 59 -11.23 11.28 9.93
C PRO A 59 -11.73 9.86 9.59
N ARG A 60 -11.71 9.46 8.31
CA ARG A 60 -12.10 8.12 7.85
C ARG A 60 -11.08 7.46 6.91
N THR A 61 -9.88 8.03 6.82
CA THR A 61 -8.87 7.62 5.83
C THR A 61 -7.66 7.05 6.53
N THR A 62 -7.49 5.74 6.36
CA THR A 62 -6.34 4.99 6.85
C THR A 62 -5.45 4.62 5.67
N ALA A 63 -4.16 4.91 5.77
CA ALA A 63 -3.18 4.58 4.76
C ALA A 63 -1.85 4.17 5.38
N TRP A 64 -0.97 3.57 4.60
CA TRP A 64 0.37 3.16 5.01
C TRP A 64 1.39 3.90 4.16
N ARG A 65 2.55 4.24 4.73
CA ARG A 65 3.61 4.85 3.92
C ARG A 65 4.17 3.82 2.97
N VAL A 66 4.49 4.26 1.75
CA VAL A 66 5.10 3.38 0.75
C VAL A 66 6.46 2.87 1.25
N GLU A 67 7.19 3.70 1.98
CA GLU A 67 8.50 3.36 2.58
C GLU A 67 8.38 2.16 3.52
N ASP A 68 7.48 2.20 4.49
CA ASP A 68 7.27 1.09 5.43
C ASP A 68 6.90 -0.23 4.72
N ILE A 69 6.09 -0.14 3.66
CA ILE A 69 5.69 -1.32 2.87
C ILE A 69 6.87 -1.85 2.05
N ARG A 70 7.70 -0.97 1.49
CA ARG A 70 8.92 -1.35 0.78
C ARG A 70 9.93 -1.99 1.72
N GLU A 71 10.13 -1.44 2.91
CA GLU A 71 10.98 -2.04 3.94
C GLU A 71 10.47 -3.42 4.33
N LEU A 72 9.17 -3.60 4.51
CA LEU A 72 8.57 -4.91 4.80
C LEU A 72 8.83 -5.93 3.68
N ILE A 73 8.72 -5.52 2.41
CA ILE A 73 8.98 -6.39 1.26
C ILE A 73 10.47 -6.71 1.15
N ALA A 74 11.34 -5.72 1.38
CA ALA A 74 12.78 -5.85 1.27
C ALA A 74 13.39 -6.69 2.41
N ASN A 75 12.93 -6.48 3.65
CA ASN A 75 13.40 -7.22 4.82
C ASN A 75 12.76 -8.61 4.95
N GLY A 76 11.71 -8.87 4.17
CA GLY A 76 10.96 -10.11 4.22
C GLY A 76 10.10 -10.20 5.48
N VAL A 77 8.95 -10.86 5.34
CA VAL A 77 8.12 -11.17 6.50
C VAL A 77 8.80 -12.33 7.25
N SER A 78 9.61 -12.03 8.28
CA SER A 78 10.20 -13.04 9.15
C SER A 78 9.15 -13.81 9.97
#